data_AF-A0A359F6R8-F1
#
_entry.id   AF-A0A359F6R8-F1
#
_cell.length_a   1.000
_cell.length_b   1.000
_cell.length_c   1.000
_cell.angle_alpha   90.00
_cell.angle_beta   90.00
_cell.angle_gamma   90.00
#
_symmetry.space_group_name_H-M   'P 1'
#
loop_
_entity.id
_entity.type
_entity.pdbx_description
1 polymer ?
#
loop_
_entity_poly.entity_id
_entity_poly.type
_entity_poly.pdbx_seq_one_letter_code
_entity_poly.pdbx_strand_id
1 'polypeptide(L)'
;MMTETLVAMEHLERAGIDLLICDDGAYEAMDYVFPPYYLGDDCMVSAAEAVKPVVSIPVAACGNITPESGEKILARGAADMIGIGRGLIADPHIVRKIEVGQASRIRPCIRCN
;
A
#
# COMPACT_ATOMS: atom_id res chain seq x y z
N MET A 1 -9.01 3.08 -12.85
CA MET A 1 -9.79 3.29 -11.61
C MET A 1 -11.13 3.92 -11.97
N MET A 2 -12.22 3.49 -11.31
CA MET A 2 -13.57 3.97 -11.64
C MET A 2 -13.76 5.41 -11.16
N THR A 3 -14.34 6.27 -11.99
CA THR A 3 -14.63 7.69 -11.65
C THR A 3 -15.40 7.83 -10.33
N GLU A 4 -16.26 6.84 -10.03
CA GLU A 4 -17.06 6.79 -8.79
C GLU A 4 -16.19 6.71 -7.53
N THR A 5 -15.08 5.96 -7.55
CA THR A 5 -14.17 5.82 -6.41
C THR A 5 -13.55 7.17 -6.04
N LEU A 6 -13.09 7.93 -7.03
CA LEU A 6 -12.47 9.25 -6.81
C LEU A 6 -13.45 10.22 -6.15
N VAL A 7 -14.68 10.28 -6.65
CA VAL A 7 -15.75 11.10 -6.07
C VAL A 7 -16.07 10.66 -4.64
N ALA A 8 -16.10 9.36 -4.37
CA ALA A 8 -16.29 8.84 -3.02
C ALA A 8 -15.19 9.29 -2.06
N MET A 9 -13.92 9.31 -2.47
CA MET A 9 -12.81 9.75 -1.62
C MET A 9 -12.91 11.22 -1.22
N GLU A 10 -13.29 12.11 -2.16
CA GLU A 10 -13.54 13.53 -1.85
C GLU A 10 -14.69 13.69 -0.84
N HIS A 11 -15.75 12.90 -0.97
CA HIS A 11 -16.86 12.91 -0.02
C HIS A 11 -16.44 12.42 1.37
N LEU A 12 -15.61 11.39 1.44
CA LEU A 12 -15.07 10.85 2.68
C LEU A 12 -14.15 11.86 3.38
N GLU A 13 -13.29 12.54 2.63
CA GLU A 13 -12.47 13.63 3.18
C GLU A 13 -13.35 14.75 3.76
N ARG A 14 -14.38 15.18 3.03
CA ARG A 14 -15.35 16.19 3.50
C ARG A 14 -16.14 15.74 4.72
N ALA A 15 -16.29 14.42 4.93
CA ALA A 15 -16.90 13.85 6.12
C ALA A 15 -15.96 13.82 7.33
N GLY A 16 -14.69 14.19 7.16
CA GLY A 16 -13.69 14.31 8.22
C GLY A 16 -12.83 13.07 8.43
N ILE A 17 -12.60 12.25 7.39
CA ILE A 17 -11.57 11.20 7.45
C ILE A 17 -10.17 11.84 7.45
N ASP A 18 -9.27 11.33 8.29
CA ASP A 18 -7.89 11.84 8.43
C ASP A 18 -6.85 11.10 7.57
N LEU A 19 -7.17 9.91 7.06
CA LEU A 19 -6.27 9.04 6.32
C LEU A 19 -7.05 8.09 5.40
N LEU A 20 -6.56 7.92 4.17
CA LEU A 20 -7.01 6.85 3.28
C LEU A 20 -5.91 5.80 3.11
N ILE A 21 -6.29 4.53 3.20
CA ILE A 21 -5.46 3.40 2.78
C ILE A 21 -6.13 2.83 1.54
N CYS A 22 -5.43 2.84 0.41
CA CYS A 22 -6.00 2.44 -0.86
C CYS A 22 -5.49 1.05 -1.25
N ASP A 23 -6.42 0.10 -1.31
CA ASP A 23 -6.26 -1.21 -1.94
C ASP A 23 -7.10 -1.31 -3.22
N ASP A 24 -6.85 -2.36 -3.98
CA ASP A 24 -7.72 -2.81 -5.07
C ASP A 24 -8.24 -4.20 -4.69
N GLY A 25 -9.46 -4.54 -5.07
CA GLY A 25 -10.02 -5.88 -4.88
C GLY A 25 -11.44 -5.90 -4.32
N ALA A 26 -12.01 -7.10 -4.32
CA ALA A 26 -13.28 -7.45 -3.68
C ALA A 26 -13.25 -8.95 -3.37
N TYR A 27 -14.22 -9.47 -2.60
CA TYR A 27 -14.27 -10.90 -2.31
C TYR A 27 -14.49 -11.77 -3.56
N GLU A 28 -15.03 -11.19 -4.63
CA GLU A 28 -15.18 -11.81 -5.95
C GLU A 28 -13.85 -11.87 -6.73
N ALA A 29 -12.86 -11.08 -6.32
CA ALA A 29 -11.50 -11.03 -6.88
C ALA A 29 -10.49 -11.40 -5.78
N MET A 30 -10.57 -12.65 -5.30
CA MET A 30 -9.81 -13.16 -4.14
C MET A 30 -8.30 -12.92 -4.23
N ASP A 31 -7.72 -12.97 -5.43
CA ASP A 31 -6.31 -12.68 -5.64
C ASP A 31 -5.92 -11.29 -5.14
N TYR A 32 -6.84 -10.33 -5.12
CA TYR A 32 -6.60 -8.98 -4.60
C TYR A 32 -6.95 -8.82 -3.11
N VAL A 33 -7.64 -9.77 -2.49
CA VAL A 33 -7.85 -9.78 -1.03
C VAL A 33 -6.55 -10.17 -0.31
N PHE A 34 -5.77 -11.09 -0.91
CA PHE A 34 -4.48 -11.55 -0.39
C PHE A 34 -3.45 -11.69 -1.51
N PRO A 35 -2.93 -10.58 -2.07
CA PRO A 35 -2.12 -10.57 -3.30
C PRO A 35 -1.03 -11.65 -3.33
N PRO A 36 -1.19 -12.72 -4.12
CA PRO A 36 -0.25 -13.83 -4.15
C PRO A 36 1.03 -13.44 -4.88
N TYR A 37 2.03 -14.31 -4.82
CA TYR A 37 3.32 -14.07 -5.45
C TYR A 37 3.22 -13.73 -6.95
N TYR A 38 2.30 -14.33 -7.70
CA TYR A 38 2.20 -14.15 -9.15
C TYR A 38 1.61 -12.81 -9.60
N LEU A 39 1.02 -12.02 -8.69
CA LEU A 39 0.64 -10.62 -8.99
C LEU A 39 1.86 -9.68 -8.95
N GLY A 40 3.01 -10.15 -8.48
CA GLY A 40 4.24 -9.36 -8.40
C GLY A 40 4.25 -8.38 -7.22
N ASP A 41 5.22 -7.47 -7.28
CA ASP A 41 5.39 -6.38 -6.31
C ASP A 41 4.46 -5.21 -6.66
N ASP A 42 4.07 -4.43 -5.66
CA ASP A 42 3.34 -3.16 -5.81
C ASP A 42 2.01 -3.26 -6.59
N CYS A 43 1.41 -4.44 -6.65
CA CYS A 43 0.27 -4.78 -7.51
C CYS A 43 -1.01 -3.94 -7.35
N MET A 44 -1.09 -3.08 -6.33
CA MET A 44 -2.24 -2.20 -6.05
C MET A 44 -1.84 -0.73 -5.92
N VAL A 45 -0.57 -0.37 -6.19
CA VAL A 45 -0.08 1.00 -6.00
C VAL A 45 -0.85 2.02 -6.84
N SER A 46 -1.42 1.59 -7.97
CA SER A 46 -2.25 2.42 -8.84
C SER A 46 -3.48 3.00 -8.13
N ALA A 47 -4.02 2.32 -7.13
CA ALA A 47 -5.15 2.83 -6.34
C ALA A 47 -4.75 4.10 -5.57
N ALA A 48 -3.66 4.01 -4.81
CA ALA A 48 -3.12 5.16 -4.08
C ALA A 48 -2.67 6.28 -5.02
N GLU A 49 -1.98 5.95 -6.13
CA GLU A 49 -1.51 6.94 -7.11
C GLU A 49 -2.65 7.76 -7.72
N ALA A 50 -3.79 7.11 -7.97
CA ALA A 50 -4.94 7.80 -8.55
C ALA A 50 -5.75 8.59 -7.51
N VAL A 51 -5.76 8.17 -6.24
CA VAL A 51 -6.42 8.92 -5.14
C VAL A 51 -5.59 10.11 -4.66
N LYS A 52 -4.26 9.99 -4.66
CA LYS A 52 -3.35 11.02 -4.15
C LYS A 52 -3.58 12.45 -4.69
N PRO A 53 -3.88 12.68 -5.98
CA PRO A 53 -4.14 14.03 -6.49
C PRO A 53 -5.53 14.59 -6.22
N VAL A 54 -6.49 13.78 -5.74
CA VAL A 54 -7.89 14.21 -5.54
C VAL A 54 -8.24 14.57 -4.10
N VAL A 55 -7.38 14.23 -3.13
CA VAL A 55 -7.57 14.55 -1.70
C VAL A 55 -6.37 15.34 -1.15
N SER A 56 -6.61 16.09 -0.07
CA SER A 56 -5.56 16.82 0.66
C SER A 56 -5.01 16.07 1.88
N ILE A 57 -5.76 15.09 2.40
CA ILE A 57 -5.34 14.20 3.50
C ILE A 57 -4.27 13.18 3.06
N PRO A 58 -3.49 12.62 4.00
CA PRO A 58 -2.54 11.55 3.71
C PRO A 58 -3.17 10.32 3.05
N VAL A 59 -2.45 9.72 2.11
CA VAL A 59 -2.83 8.49 1.39
C VAL A 59 -1.74 7.43 1.56
N ALA A 60 -2.10 6.23 1.98
CA ALA A 60 -1.20 5.09 2.09
C ALA A 60 -1.42 4.09 0.95
N ALA A 61 -0.32 3.61 0.37
CA ALA A 61 -0.34 2.51 -0.61
C ALA A 61 -0.09 1.16 0.06
N CYS A 62 -0.72 0.10 -0.45
CA CYS A 62 -0.43 -1.28 -0.08
C CYS A 62 -0.37 -2.20 -1.32
N GLY A 63 -0.27 -3.51 -1.11
CA GLY A 63 -0.23 -4.51 -2.18
C GLY A 63 1.19 -4.98 -2.50
N ASN A 64 1.68 -5.97 -1.76
CA ASN A 64 2.99 -6.62 -1.99
C ASN A 64 4.22 -5.72 -1.97
N ILE A 65 4.12 -4.51 -1.41
CA ILE A 65 5.20 -3.52 -1.40
C ILE A 65 6.41 -4.02 -0.59
N THR A 66 7.60 -3.94 -1.21
CA THR A 66 8.89 -4.23 -0.58
C THR A 66 9.47 -2.96 0.05
N PRO A 67 10.45 -3.04 0.98
CA PRO A 67 11.12 -1.84 1.48
C PRO A 67 11.71 -0.96 0.38
N GLU A 68 12.33 -1.57 -0.64
CA GLU A 68 12.95 -0.84 -1.74
C GLU A 68 11.92 -0.18 -2.66
N SER A 69 10.85 -0.91 -3.01
CA SER A 69 9.79 -0.33 -3.84
C SER A 69 8.97 0.71 -3.09
N GLY A 70 8.74 0.51 -1.79
CA GLY A 70 8.11 1.49 -0.91
C GLY A 70 8.82 2.84 -0.93
N GLU A 71 10.15 2.84 -0.81
CA GLU A 71 10.95 4.07 -0.93
C GLU A 71 10.75 4.75 -2.30
N LYS A 72 10.75 3.97 -3.39
CA LYS A 72 10.52 4.51 -4.75
C LYS A 72 9.10 5.08 -4.93
N ILE A 73 8.10 4.51 -4.27
CA ILE A 73 6.71 4.98 -4.28
C ILE A 73 6.61 6.32 -3.54
N LEU A 74 7.18 6.40 -2.33
CA LEU A 74 7.21 7.62 -1.53
C LEU A 74 7.98 8.74 -2.25
N ALA A 75 9.17 8.42 -2.79
CA ALA A 75 10.03 9.40 -3.45
C ALA A 75 9.40 10.04 -4.70
N ARG A 76 8.53 9.31 -5.42
CA ARG A 76 7.80 9.85 -6.59
C ARG A 76 6.47 10.52 -6.23
N GLY A 77 6.08 10.57 -4.95
CA GLY A 77 4.83 11.16 -4.49
C GLY A 77 3.58 10.34 -4.82
N ALA A 78 3.74 9.04 -5.05
CA ALA A 78 2.62 8.13 -5.36
C ALA A 78 1.75 7.81 -4.12
N ALA A 79 2.32 7.94 -2.93
CA ALA A 79 1.65 7.83 -1.63
C ALA A 79 2.46 8.59 -0.58
N ASP A 80 1.83 8.91 0.55
CA ASP A 80 2.50 9.53 1.72
C ASP A 80 3.00 8.48 2.72
N MET A 81 2.42 7.28 2.68
CA MET A 81 2.75 6.17 3.59
C MET A 81 2.68 4.82 2.87
N ILE A 82 3.36 3.83 3.43
CA ILE A 82 3.33 2.44 2.96
C ILE A 82 2.65 1.57 4.02
N GLY A 83 1.53 0.96 3.66
CA GLY A 83 0.83 -0.04 4.45
C GLY A 83 1.47 -1.42 4.27
N ILE A 84 1.97 -2.01 5.37
CA ILE A 84 2.60 -3.33 5.36
C ILE A 84 1.78 -4.29 6.22
N GLY A 85 1.09 -5.24 5.58
CA GLY A 85 0.37 -6.32 6.27
C GLY A 85 1.25 -7.55 6.51
N ARG A 86 1.17 -8.53 5.61
CA ARG A 86 1.89 -9.83 5.72
C ARG A 86 3.41 -9.69 5.91
N GLY A 87 4.03 -8.60 5.45
CA GLY A 87 5.43 -8.30 5.72
C GLY A 87 5.74 -8.18 7.22
N LEU A 88 4.86 -7.56 8.01
CA LEU A 88 5.00 -7.46 9.47
C LEU A 88 4.75 -8.79 10.18
N ILE A 89 3.92 -9.68 9.61
CA ILE A 89 3.75 -11.05 10.13
C ILE A 89 5.03 -11.85 9.91
N ALA A 90 5.61 -11.75 8.71
CA ALA A 90 6.86 -12.43 8.39
C ALA A 90 8.04 -11.86 9.19
N ASP A 91 8.11 -10.54 9.38
CA ASP A 91 9.15 -9.86 10.16
C ASP A 91 8.60 -8.66 10.94
N PRO A 92 8.28 -8.83 12.24
CA PRO A 92 7.76 -7.74 13.07
C PRO A 92 8.74 -6.57 13.24
N HIS A 93 10.02 -6.76 12.91
CA HIS A 93 11.07 -5.77 13.10
C HIS A 93 11.47 -5.06 11.79
N ILE A 94 10.66 -5.17 10.73
CA ILE A 94 10.99 -4.58 9.42
C ILE A 94 11.38 -3.10 9.53
N VAL A 95 10.57 -2.29 10.23
CA VAL A 95 10.80 -0.85 10.41
C VAL A 95 12.10 -0.60 11.16
N ARG A 96 12.31 -1.30 12.28
CA ARG A 96 13.52 -1.17 13.09
C ARG A 96 14.78 -1.55 12.30
N LYS A 97 14.70 -2.61 11.49
CA LYS A 97 15.82 -3.06 10.64
C LYS A 97 16.16 -2.05 9.56
N ILE A 98 15.16 -1.41 8.95
CA ILE A 98 15.37 -0.31 7.99
C ILE A 98 16.07 0.86 8.70
N GLU A 99 15.53 1.28 9.85
CA GLU A 99 16.04 2.41 10.64
C GLU A 99 17.53 2.27 11.00
N VAL A 100 17.98 1.07 11.37
CA VAL A 100 19.38 0.81 11.76
C VAL A 100 20.28 0.33 10.62
N GLY A 101 19.86 0.49 9.36
CA GLY A 101 20.65 0.14 8.17
C GLY A 101 20.83 -1.37 7.95
N GLN A 102 19.93 -2.20 8.50
CA GLN A 102 19.94 -3.66 8.40
C GLN A 102 18.83 -4.20 7.49
N ALA A 103 18.48 -3.47 6.43
CA ALA A 103 17.43 -3.90 5.50
C ALA A 103 17.70 -5.28 4.88
N SER A 104 18.97 -5.65 4.67
CA SER A 104 19.38 -6.97 4.18
C SER A 104 19.07 -8.14 5.14
N ARG A 105 18.72 -7.84 6.40
CA ARG A 105 18.32 -8.84 7.42
C ARG A 105 16.81 -8.98 7.57
N ILE A 106 16.02 -8.30 6.75
CA ILE A 106 14.58 -8.44 6.74
C ILE A 106 14.22 -9.84 6.26
N ARG A 107 13.35 -10.55 6.98
CA ARG A 107 12.77 -11.82 6.53
C ARG A 107 11.60 -11.49 5.60
N PRO A 108 11.72 -11.71 4.28
CA PRO A 108 10.65 -11.35 3.36
C PRO A 108 9.42 -12.25 3.54
N CYS A 109 8.23 -11.69 3.34
CA CYS A 109 7.03 -12.47 3.15
C CYS A 109 7.10 -13.19 1.79
N ILE A 110 6.83 -14.49 1.77
CA ILE A 110 6.86 -15.31 0.55
C ILE A 110 5.54 -15.28 -0.24
N ARG A 111 4.49 -14.63 0.29
CA ARG A 111 3.17 -14.50 -0.36
C ARG A 111 2.61 -15.86 -0.79
N CYS A 112 2.54 -16.78 0.17
CA CYS A 112 2.20 -18.20 -0.05
C CYS A 112 0.70 -18.48 -0.23
N ASN A 113 -0.15 -17.53 0.13
CA ASN A 113 -1.56 -17.53 -0.19
C ASN A 113 -1.73 -16.75 -1.49
#